data_AF-A0A3A9BMG5-F1
#
_entry.id   AF-A0A3A9BMG5-F1
#
_cell.length_a   1.000
_cell.length_b   1.000
_cell.length_c   1.000
_cell.angle_alpha   90.00
_cell.angle_beta   90.00
_cell.angle_gamma   90.00
#
_symmetry.space_group_name_H-M   'P 1'
#
loop_
_entity.id
_entity.type
_entity.pdbx_description
1 polymer ?
#
loop_
_entity_poly.entity_id
_entity_poly.type
_entity_poly.pdbx_seq_one_letter_code
_entity_poly.pdbx_strand_id
1 'polypeptide(L)' 'MVSDEELRRIYNLFTDCWRYFKKYVDVSDEDIYWENVVGESGELSKKYNNDKFAIALILAVVNEFERKAKELRKNAETQ' A
#
# COMPACT_ATOMS: atom_id res chain seq x y z
N MET A 1 -12.05 9.27 -25.33
CA MET A 1 -12.46 10.03 -24.13
C MET A 1 -12.67 9.02 -23.03
N VAL A 2 -12.09 9.23 -21.84
CA VAL A 2 -12.34 8.35 -20.68
C VAL A 2 -13.78 8.57 -20.21
N SER A 3 -14.49 7.52 -19.83
CA SER A 3 -15.86 7.63 -19.32
C SER A 3 -15.89 8.10 -17.86
N ASP A 4 -17.01 8.68 -17.43
CA ASP A 4 -17.21 9.08 -16.04
C ASP A 4 -17.09 7.87 -15.07
N GLU A 5 -17.52 6.69 -15.51
CA GLU A 5 -17.38 5.45 -14.76
C GLU A 5 -15.91 5.07 -14.55
N GLU A 6 -15.10 5.16 -15.59
CA GLU A 6 -13.66 4.86 -15.50
C GLU A 6 -12.94 5.91 -14.64
N LEU A 7 -13.28 7.20 -14.78
CA LEU A 7 -12.76 8.25 -13.89
C LEU A 7 -13.12 7.99 -12.42
N ARG A 8 -14.34 7.53 -12.14
CA ARG A 8 -14.78 7.17 -10.79
C ARG A 8 -14.01 5.96 -10.26
N ARG A 9 -13.76 4.95 -11.09
CA ARG A 9 -12.96 3.77 -10.72
C ARG A 9 -11.53 4.17 -10.36
N ILE A 10 -10.90 5.02 -11.16
CA ILE A 10 -9.55 5.55 -10.90
C ILE A 10 -9.53 6.37 -9.61
N TYR A 11 -10.49 7.27 -9.40
CA TYR A 11 -10.60 8.05 -8.16
C TYR A 11 -10.70 7.15 -6.92
N ASN A 12 -11.52 6.11 -6.98
CA ASN A 12 -11.67 5.16 -5.89
C ASN A 12 -10.35 4.42 -5.63
N LEU A 13 -9.64 3.99 -6.68
CA LEU A 13 -8.33 3.33 -6.55
C LEU A 13 -7.33 4.20 -5.79
N PHE A 14 -7.17 5.47 -6.19
CA PHE A 14 -6.29 6.40 -5.47
C PHE A 14 -6.74 6.64 -4.03
N THR A 15 -8.05 6.79 -3.81
CA THR A 15 -8.61 7.03 -2.48
C THR A 15 -8.35 5.85 -1.54
N ASP A 16 -8.54 4.62 -2.01
CA ASP A 16 -8.34 3.44 -1.19
C ASP A 16 -6.84 3.15 -0.96
N CYS A 17 -5.99 3.41 -1.96
CA CYS A 17 -4.53 3.38 -1.74
C CYS A 17 -4.08 4.42 -0.70
N TRP A 18 -4.67 5.62 -0.71
CA TRP A 18 -4.39 6.63 0.31
C TRP A 18 -4.87 6.19 1.71
N ARG A 19 -6.05 5.59 1.82
CA ARG A 19 -6.56 5.06 3.09
C ARG A 19 -5.66 3.95 3.62
N TYR A 20 -5.24 3.05 2.74
CA TYR A 20 -4.28 1.98 3.05
C TYR A 20 -2.94 2.57 3.51
N PHE A 21 -2.39 3.54 2.77
CA PHE A 21 -1.17 4.25 3.17
C PHE A 21 -1.30 4.83 4.59
N LYS A 22 -2.37 5.59 4.83
CA LYS A 22 -2.63 6.26 6.11
C LYS A 22 -2.76 5.26 7.26
N LYS A 23 -3.36 4.09 7.02
CA LYS A 23 -3.57 3.05 8.05
C LYS A 23 -2.25 2.47 8.57
N TYR A 24 -1.27 2.30 7.69
CA TYR A 24 0.01 1.63 7.99
C TYR A 24 1.22 2.57 7.98
N VAL A 25 1.00 3.88 7.99
CA VAL A 25 2.06 4.91 7.86
C VAL A 25 3.07 4.89 9.01
N ASP A 26 2.63 4.45 10.20
CA ASP A 26 3.45 4.21 11.38
C ASP A 26 4.00 2.79 11.29
N VAL A 27 5.17 2.67 10.68
CA VAL A 27 5.76 1.39 10.30
C VAL A 27 6.35 0.71 11.53
N SER A 28 6.05 -0.59 11.69
CA SER A 28 6.63 -1.45 12.72
C SER A 28 7.49 -2.54 12.07
N ASP A 29 8.44 -3.06 12.84
CA ASP A 29 9.28 -4.19 12.42
C ASP A 29 8.73 -5.56 12.85
N GLU A 30 7.56 -5.58 13.49
CA GLU A 30 6.91 -6.80 13.95
C GLU A 30 6.29 -7.59 12.80
N ASP A 31 6.39 -8.92 12.84
CA ASP A 31 5.83 -9.82 11.82
C ASP A 31 4.32 -9.60 11.62
N ILE A 32 3.57 -9.37 12.72
CA ILE A 32 2.12 -9.14 12.66
C ILE A 32 1.74 -7.88 11.87
N TYR A 33 2.60 -6.86 11.86
CA TYR A 33 2.40 -5.67 11.04
C TYR A 33 2.48 -6.04 9.55
N TRP A 34 3.51 -6.81 9.19
CA TRP A 34 3.75 -7.23 7.80
C TRP A 34 2.70 -8.20 7.27
N GLU A 35 2.24 -9.14 8.09
CA GLU A 35 1.12 -10.03 7.74
C GLU A 35 -0.14 -9.23 7.39
N ASN A 36 -0.44 -8.19 8.17
CA ASN A 36 -1.58 -7.31 7.92
C ASN A 36 -1.40 -6.45 6.65
N VAL A 37 -0.21 -5.86 6.46
CA VAL A 37 0.14 -5.08 5.27
C VAL A 37 -0.03 -5.92 4.00
N VAL A 38 0.56 -7.12 3.97
CA VAL A 38 0.49 -8.04 2.82
C VAL A 38 -0.94 -8.53 2.61
N GLY A 39 -1.63 -8.97 3.67
CA GLY A 39 -3.01 -9.44 3.61
C GLY A 39 -3.95 -8.41 2.97
N GLU A 40 -3.98 -7.19 3.50
CA GLU A 40 -4.87 -6.14 3.00
C GLU A 40 -4.47 -5.65 1.60
N SER A 41 -3.18 -5.60 1.26
CA SER A 41 -2.74 -5.28 -0.11
C SER A 41 -3.24 -6.30 -1.14
N GLY A 42 -3.29 -7.59 -0.75
CA GLY A 42 -3.84 -8.66 -1.56
C GLY A 42 -5.35 -8.55 -1.75
N GLU A 43 -6.09 -8.20 -0.69
CA GLU A 43 -7.53 -7.93 -0.78
C GLU A 43 -7.84 -6.71 -1.65
N LEU A 44 -7.05 -5.63 -1.51
CA LEU A 44 -7.19 -4.42 -2.32
C LEU A 44 -6.91 -4.70 -3.80
N SER A 45 -5.89 -5.50 -4.10
CA SER A 45 -5.59 -5.93 -5.48
C SER A 45 -6.77 -6.72 -6.08
N LYS A 46 -7.37 -7.65 -5.31
CA LYS A 46 -8.55 -8.41 -5.72
C LYS A 46 -9.77 -7.52 -5.96
N LYS A 47 -9.99 -6.50 -5.12
CA LYS A 47 -11.09 -5.51 -5.28
C LYS A 47 -11.06 -4.81 -6.63
N TYR A 48 -9.86 -4.59 -7.19
CA TYR A 48 -9.68 -3.99 -8.51
C TYR A 48 -9.43 -5.01 -9.63
N ASN A 49 -9.85 -6.27 -9.43
CA ASN A 49 -9.70 -7.38 -10.38
C ASN A 49 -8.26 -7.65 -10.79
N ASN A 50 -7.30 -7.43 -9.89
CA ASN A 50 -5.87 -7.56 -10.16
C ASN A 50 -5.43 -6.73 -11.38
N ASP A 51 -6.06 -5.57 -11.57
CA ASP A 51 -5.67 -4.62 -12.59
C ASP A 51 -4.20 -4.21 -12.43
N LYS A 52 -3.46 -4.14 -13.54
CA LYS A 52 -2.02 -3.89 -13.52
C LYS A 52 -1.67 -2.54 -12.92
N PHE A 53 -2.48 -1.51 -13.19
CA PHE A 53 -2.24 -0.19 -12.64
C PHE A 53 -2.57 -0.14 -11.14
N ALA A 54 -3.67 -0.80 -10.73
CA ALA A 54 -3.99 -0.94 -9.31
C ALA A 54 -2.87 -1.64 -8.53
N ILE A 55 -2.38 -2.78 -9.02
CA ILE A 55 -1.27 -3.52 -8.39
C ILE A 55 -0.02 -2.64 -8.29
N ALA A 56 0.33 -1.92 -9.37
CA ALA A 56 1.50 -1.04 -9.36
C ALA A 56 1.38 0.06 -8.30
N LEU A 57 0.21 0.67 -8.14
CA LEU A 57 -0.01 1.73 -7.15
C LEU A 57 0.02 1.18 -5.72
N ILE A 58 -0.57 0.01 -5.47
CA ILE A 58 -0.57 -0.65 -4.16
C ILE A 58 0.87 -1.05 -3.79
N LEU A 59 1.63 -1.63 -4.72
CA LEU A 59 3.03 -1.99 -4.50
C LEU A 59 3.90 -0.77 -4.23
N ALA A 60 3.62 0.38 -4.84
CA ALA A 60 4.36 1.61 -4.52
C ALA A 60 4.19 2.02 -3.05
N VAL A 61 3.01 1.82 -2.47
CA VAL A 61 2.76 2.06 -1.04
C VAL A 61 3.51 1.04 -0.17
N VAL A 62 3.46 -0.25 -0.51
CA VAL A 62 4.18 -1.31 0.23
C VAL A 62 5.69 -1.06 0.22
N ASN A 63 6.26 -0.70 -0.94
CA ASN A 63 7.69 -0.38 -1.07
C ASN A 63 8.11 0.80 -0.19
N GLU A 64 7.25 1.80 -0.01
CA GLU A 64 7.52 2.93 0.88
C GLU A 64 7.55 2.48 2.35
N PHE A 65 6.69 1.55 2.75
CA PHE A 65 6.75 0.95 4.08
C PHE A 65 8.03 0.14 4.28
N GLU A 66 8.45 -0.64 3.30
CA GLU A 66 9.71 -1.38 3.37
C GLU A 66 10.92 -0.45 3.50
N ARG A 67 10.91 0.69 2.78
CA ARG A 67 11.96 1.70 2.90
C ARG A 67 12.03 2.26 4.33
N LYS A 68 10.89 2.63 4.91
CA LYS A 68 10.80 3.11 6.29
C LYS A 68 11.25 2.07 7.32
N ALA A 69 10.84 0.81 7.18
CA ALA A 69 11.29 -0.25 8.07
C ALA A 69 12.82 -0.46 8.02
N LYS A 70 13.41 -0.41 6.83
CA LYS A 70 14.87 -0.46 6.67
C LYS A 70 15.57 0.72 7.36
N GLU A 71 14.96 1.91 7.36
CA GLU A 71 15.48 3.08 8.07
C GLU A 71 15.37 2.92 9.59
N LEU A 72 14.25 2.39 10.10
CA LEU A 72 14.08 2.09 11.52
C LEU A 72 15.13 1.11 12.03
N ARG A 73 15.38 0.00 11.30
CA ARG A 73 16.41 -1.00 11.68
C ARG A 73 17.81 -0.39 11.72
N LYS A 74 18.20 0.37 10.69
CA LYS A 74 19.51 1.06 10.66
C LYS A 74 19.71 2.02 11.82
N ASN A 75 18.65 2.76 12.19
CA ASN A 75 18.71 3.69 13.30
C ASN A 75 18.84 2.99 14.66
N ALA A 76 18.26 1.79 14.82
CA ALA A 76 18.41 0.96 16.01
C ALA A 76 19.82 0.33 16.13
N GLU A 77 20.46 -0.01 15.02
CA GLU A 77 21.82 -0.59 14.98
C GLU A 77 22.94 0.43 15.22
N THR A 78 22.66 1.73 15.02
CA THR A 78 23.64 2.83 15.15
C THR A 78 23.61 3.50 16.55
N GLN A 79 22.71 3.06 17.43
CA GLN A 79 22.57 3.52 18.82
C GLN A 79 23.17 2.52 19.80
#